data_AF-A0A7J9HLN6-F1
#
_entry.id   AF-A0A7J9HLN6-F1
#
_cell.length_a   1.000
_cell.length_b   1.000
_cell.length_c   1.000
_cell.angle_alpha   90.00
_cell.angle_beta   90.00
_cell.angle_gamma   90.00
#
_symmetry.space_group_name_H-M   'P 1'
#
loop_
_entity.id
_entity.type
_entity.pdbx_description
1 polymer ?
#
loop_
_entity_poly.entity_id
_entity_poly.type
_entity_poly.pdbx_seq_one_letter_code
_entity_poly.pdbx_strand_id
1 'polypeptide(L)'
;RATTRGVVRDGTGDWVIGYNRFLGNYSIFDAEFWGILDGLKLIQRRGHSNVVIHFDSLEKVNEFKIYPMEENQCADYLAKLAFERKEDLQLVETLQMQC
;
A
#
# COMPACT_ATOMS: atom_id res chain seq x y z
N ARG A 1 8.09 -0.79 17.44
CA ARG A 1 7.36 -1.78 16.61
C ARG A 1 6.61 -1.01 15.54
N ALA A 2 6.75 -1.41 14.28
CA ALA A 2 6.17 -0.79 13.11
C ALA A 2 4.82 -1.42 12.77
N THR A 3 3.93 -0.57 12.27
CA THR A 3 2.61 -0.92 11.73
C THR A 3 2.45 -0.11 10.47
N THR A 4 1.85 -0.71 9.45
CA THR A 4 1.45 0.00 8.24
C THR A 4 -0.06 0.06 8.12
N ARG A 5 -0.55 1.08 7.42
CA ARG A 5 -1.98 1.30 7.18
C ARG A 5 -2.18 1.99 5.84
N GLY A 6 -3.33 1.76 5.23
CA GLY A 6 -3.72 2.47 4.03
C GLY A 6 -5.22 2.45 3.81
N VAL A 7 -5.64 3.27 2.87
CA VAL A 7 -7.04 3.44 2.48
C VAL A 7 -7.11 3.31 0.96
N VAL A 8 -8.01 2.46 0.49
CA VAL A 8 -8.38 2.39 -0.93
C VAL A 8 -9.60 3.26 -1.12
N ARG A 9 -9.54 4.12 -2.14
CA ARG A 9 -10.64 4.95 -2.60
C ARG A 9 -11.00 4.57 -4.03
N ASP A 10 -12.25 4.79 -4.42
CA ASP A 10 -12.68 4.61 -5.81
C ASP A 10 -12.34 5.84 -6.68
N GLY A 11 -12.81 5.83 -7.92
CA GLY A 11 -12.57 6.91 -8.88
C GLY A 11 -13.26 8.23 -8.55
N THR A 12 -14.24 8.25 -7.65
CA THR A 12 -14.90 9.49 -7.15
C THR A 12 -14.22 10.02 -5.90
N GLY A 13 -13.29 9.26 -5.31
CA GLY A 13 -12.58 9.59 -4.08
C GLY A 13 -13.28 9.08 -2.82
N ASP A 14 -14.33 8.27 -2.96
CA ASP A 14 -15.06 7.68 -1.85
C ASP A 14 -14.28 6.52 -1.23
N TRP A 15 -14.38 6.36 0.09
CA TRP A 15 -13.69 5.30 0.80
C TRP A 15 -14.30 3.93 0.48
N VAL A 16 -13.48 3.02 -0.06
CA VAL A 16 -13.86 1.63 -0.35
C VAL A 16 -13.46 0.68 0.76
N ILE A 17 -12.18 0.67 1.16
CA ILE A 17 -11.67 -0.24 2.20
C ILE A 17 -10.43 0.31 2.91
N GLY A 18 -10.38 0.12 4.23
CA GLY A 18 -9.19 0.39 5.03
C GLY A 18 -8.44 -0.91 5.32
N TYR A 19 -7.12 -0.85 5.38
CA TYR A 19 -6.30 -1.99 5.78
C TYR A 19 -5.20 -1.54 6.73
N ASN A 20 -4.79 -2.45 7.60
CA ASN A 20 -3.62 -2.27 8.44
C ASN A 20 -2.90 -3.60 8.63
N ARG A 21 -1.62 -3.50 8.97
CA ARG A 21 -0.80 -4.66 9.29
C ARG A 21 0.26 -4.30 10.31
N PHE A 22 0.34 -5.13 11.35
CA PHE A 22 1.45 -5.08 12.27
C PHE A 22 2.68 -5.74 11.64
N LEU A 23 3.80 -5.02 11.59
CA LEU A 23 5.04 -5.47 10.93
C LEU A 23 6.10 -5.94 11.94
N GLY A 24 6.07 -5.47 13.20
CA GLY A 24 7.09 -5.85 14.19
C GLY A 24 8.27 -4.89 14.18
N ASN A 25 9.51 -5.34 13.98
CA ASN A 25 10.69 -4.46 14.03
C ASN A 25 11.18 -4.11 12.62
N TYR A 26 10.57 -3.08 12.02
CA TYR A 26 10.92 -2.55 10.70
C TYR A 26 11.18 -1.05 10.78
N SER A 27 11.92 -0.51 9.81
CA SER A 27 12.11 0.94 9.69
C SER A 27 10.81 1.63 9.24
N ILE A 28 10.77 2.97 9.36
CA ILE A 28 9.63 3.77 8.89
C ILE A 28 9.47 3.63 7.36
N PHE A 29 10.58 3.68 6.62
CA PHE A 29 10.58 3.47 5.17
C PHE A 29 10.04 2.10 4.78
N ASP A 30 10.49 1.04 5.47
CA ASP A 30 9.97 -0.32 5.22
C ASP A 30 8.46 -0.39 5.46
N ALA A 31 7.98 0.23 6.55
CA ALA A 31 6.56 0.21 6.88
C ALA A 31 5.70 0.88 5.80
N GLU A 32 6.19 1.95 5.19
CA GLU A 32 5.52 2.63 4.08
C GLU A 32 5.47 1.75 2.83
N PHE A 33 6.60 1.16 2.43
CA PHE A 33 6.65 0.25 1.28
C PHE A 33 5.79 -1.01 1.48
N TRP A 34 5.77 -1.57 2.69
CA TRP A 34 4.87 -2.67 3.05
C TRP A 34 3.40 -2.27 2.91
N GLY A 35 3.05 -1.04 3.28
CA GLY A 35 1.71 -0.49 3.10
C GLY A 35 1.30 -0.43 1.64
N ILE A 36 2.17 0.12 0.80
CA ILE A 36 1.97 0.21 -0.66
C ILE A 36 1.77 -1.18 -1.27
N LEU A 37 2.64 -2.14 -0.91
CA LEU A 37 2.55 -3.51 -1.42
C LEU A 37 1.23 -4.19 -1.00
N ASP A 38 0.82 -4.02 0.26
CA ASP A 38 -0.42 -4.60 0.76
C ASP A 38 -1.65 -3.95 0.09
N GLY A 39 -1.63 -2.64 -0.15
CA GLY A 39 -2.64 -1.93 -0.93
C GLY A 39 -2.74 -2.39 -2.38
N LEU A 40 -1.61 -2.52 -3.07
CA LEU A 40 -1.55 -3.01 -4.45
C LEU A 40 -2.11 -4.43 -4.58
N LYS A 41 -1.71 -5.34 -3.66
CA LYS A 41 -2.25 -6.71 -3.63
C LYS A 41 -3.74 -6.74 -3.37
N LEU A 42 -4.23 -5.87 -2.48
CA LEU A 42 -5.66 -5.76 -2.19
C LEU A 42 -6.44 -5.34 -3.44
N ILE A 43 -5.93 -4.35 -4.17
CA ILE A 43 -6.57 -3.84 -5.38
C ILE A 43 -6.51 -4.85 -6.53
N GLN A 44 -5.36 -5.50 -6.73
CA GLN A 44 -5.18 -6.55 -7.73
C GLN A 44 -6.12 -7.75 -7.47
N ARG A 45 -6.26 -8.19 -6.21
CA ARG A 45 -7.21 -9.25 -5.82
C ARG A 45 -8.67 -8.87 -6.11
N ARG A 46 -8.99 -7.57 -6.16
CA ARG A 46 -10.33 -7.06 -6.54
C ARG A 46 -10.50 -6.84 -8.05
N GLY A 47 -9.49 -7.15 -8.86
CA GLY A 47 -9.59 -7.11 -10.33
C GLY A 47 -9.41 -5.72 -10.93
N HIS A 48 -8.91 -4.74 -10.18
CA HIS A 48 -8.62 -3.41 -10.72
C HIS A 48 -7.13 -3.28 -11.08
N SER A 49 -6.84 -2.70 -12.24
CA SER A 49 -5.48 -2.51 -12.76
C SER A 49 -5.02 -1.05 -12.79
N ASN A 50 -5.96 -0.09 -12.71
CA ASN A 50 -5.66 1.33 -12.77
C ASN A 50 -5.72 1.92 -11.36
N VAL A 51 -4.55 2.22 -10.79
CA VAL A 51 -4.41 2.66 -9.40
C VAL A 51 -3.55 3.91 -9.34
N VAL A 52 -4.01 4.89 -8.55
CA VAL A 52 -3.20 6.04 -8.13
C VAL A 52 -2.84 5.83 -6.66
N ILE A 53 -1.55 5.90 -6.34
CA ILE A 53 -1.03 5.70 -4.99
C ILE A 53 -0.61 7.05 -4.45
N HIS A 54 -1.10 7.40 -3.26
CA HIS A 54 -0.69 8.57 -2.49
C HIS A 54 0.01 8.11 -1.21
N PHE A 55 1.16 8.69 -0.88
CA PHE A 55 1.90 8.40 0.34
C PHE A 55 2.56 9.69 0.85
N ASP A 56 2.55 9.89 2.17
CA ASP A 56 2.80 11.19 2.81
C ASP A 56 4.29 11.44 3.19
N SER A 57 5.17 10.43 3.16
CA SER A 57 6.51 10.54 3.79
C SER A 57 7.73 10.62 2.86
N LEU A 58 7.59 10.71 1.54
CA LEU A 58 8.73 11.13 0.70
C LEU A 58 8.77 12.65 0.58
N GLU A 59 9.33 13.31 1.59
CA GLU A 59 9.72 14.72 1.49
C GLU A 59 10.72 15.01 0.35
N LYS A 60 11.22 14.01 -0.41
CA LYS A 60 12.15 14.20 -1.54
C LYS A 60 11.99 13.24 -2.72
N VAL A 61 10.78 12.97 -3.17
CA VAL A 61 10.60 12.45 -4.55
C VAL A 61 9.48 13.21 -5.25
N ASN A 62 9.74 14.50 -5.48
CA ASN A 62 9.00 15.23 -6.50
C ASN A 62 9.17 14.48 -7.84
N GLU A 63 8.06 14.12 -8.47
CA GLU A 63 7.96 13.44 -9.76
C GLU A 63 8.25 11.93 -9.80
N PHE A 64 7.53 11.14 -8.99
CA PHE A 64 7.31 9.74 -9.37
C PHE A 64 6.23 9.65 -10.46
N LYS A 65 6.62 9.87 -11.72
CA LYS A 65 5.89 9.28 -12.84
C LYS A 65 6.07 7.77 -12.70
N ILE A 66 4.99 7.00 -12.86
CA ILE A 66 5.06 5.54 -12.90
C ILE A 66 5.88 5.16 -14.14
N TYR A 67 7.19 4.94 -13.96
CA TYR A 67 8.08 4.39 -14.97
C TYR A 67 7.94 2.85 -14.99
N PRO A 68 8.12 2.20 -16.16
CA PRO A 68 8.07 0.74 -16.28
C PRO A 68 9.08 0.06 -15.33
N MET A 69 8.73 -1.16 -14.89
CA MET A 69 9.33 -1.90 -13.77
C MET A 69 10.85 -2.13 -13.82
N GLU A 70 11.53 -1.85 -14.93
CA GLU A 70 12.90 -2.33 -15.18
C GLU A 70 14.02 -1.38 -14.73
N GLU A 71 13.71 -0.16 -14.26
CA GLU A 71 14.73 0.81 -13.77
C GLU A 71 14.40 1.44 -12.40
N ASN A 72 13.35 0.97 -11.71
CA ASN A 72 12.84 1.63 -10.52
C ASN A 72 13.32 0.94 -9.23
N GLN A 73 14.22 1.59 -8.48
CA GLN A 73 14.68 1.09 -7.17
C GLN A 73 13.53 0.76 -6.21
N CYS A 74 12.39 1.46 -6.31
CA CYS A 74 11.19 1.11 -5.55
C CYS A 74 10.53 -0.17 -6.05
N ALA A 75 10.51 -0.43 -7.35
CA ALA A 75 9.99 -1.68 -7.91
C ALA A 75 10.87 -2.87 -7.52
N ASP A 76 12.21 -2.71 -7.55
CA ASP A 76 13.15 -3.72 -7.06
C ASP A 76 12.96 -4.00 -5.57
N TYR A 77 12.78 -2.94 -4.77
CA TYR A 77 12.52 -3.09 -3.34
C TYR A 77 11.19 -3.79 -3.07
N LEU A 78 10.12 -3.40 -3.77
CA LEU A 78 8.80 -4.04 -3.68
C LEU A 78 8.85 -5.51 -4.13
N ALA A 79 9.61 -5.84 -5.18
CA ALA A 79 9.80 -7.20 -5.65
C ALA A 79 10.53 -8.04 -4.59
N LYS A 80 11.57 -7.48 -3.95
CA LYS A 80 12.26 -8.12 -2.84
C LYS A 80 11.33 -8.37 -1.65
N LEU A 81 10.55 -7.36 -1.22
CA LEU A 81 9.58 -7.52 -0.14
C LEU A 81 8.48 -8.54 -0.48
N ALA A 82 8.06 -8.61 -1.74
CA ALA A 82 7.07 -9.59 -2.17
C ALA A 82 7.55 -11.04 -2.01
N PHE A 83 8.86 -11.29 -2.12
CA PHE A 83 9.47 -12.62 -1.99
C PHE A 83 9.60 -13.10 -0.53
N GLU A 84 9.73 -12.20 0.45
CA GLU A 84 10.04 -12.53 1.86
C GLU A 84 8.81 -12.88 2.74
N ARG A 85 7.64 -13.19 2.18
CA ARG A 85 6.34 -13.00 2.88
C ARG A 85 5.91 -14.14 3.84
N LYS A 86 5.49 -13.76 5.06
CA LYS A 86 4.45 -14.42 5.89
C LYS A 86 3.17 -13.56 5.88
N GLU A 87 2.01 -14.14 5.64
CA GLU A 87 0.75 -13.40 5.42
C GLU A 87 -0.02 -13.15 6.73
N ASP A 88 -0.10 -11.89 7.19
CA ASP A 88 -0.88 -11.48 8.37
C ASP A 88 -1.63 -10.14 8.12
N LEU A 89 -2.42 -10.03 7.04
CA LEU A 89 -3.14 -8.79 6.69
C LEU A 89 -4.50 -8.70 7.41
N GLN A 90 -4.80 -7.58 8.07
CA GLN A 90 -6.11 -7.30 8.67
C GLN A 90 -6.90 -6.32 7.78
N LEU A 91 -8.13 -6.72 7.42
CA LEU A 91 -9.06 -5.91 6.62
C LEU A 91 -10.05 -5.20 7.55
N VAL A 92 -10.31 -3.92 7.29
CA VAL A 92 -11.34 -3.15 7.98
C VAL A 92 -12.34 -2.65 6.95
N GLU A 93 -13.49 -3.31 6.89
CA GLU A 93 -14.64 -2.89 6.09
C GLU A 93 -15.53 -2.01 6.96
N THR A 94 -15.88 -0.83 6.47
CA THR A 94 -16.79 0.08 7.16
C THR A 94 -18.18 -0.54 7.21
N LEU A 95 -18.63 -0.95 8.40
CA LEU A 95 -20.06 -0.96 8.70
C LEU A 95 -20.55 0.46 8.47
N GLN A 96 -21.56 0.63 7.62
CA GLN A 96 -22.32 1.88 7.56
C GLN A 96 -22.81 2.18 8.98
N MET A 97 -22.12 3.04 9.71
CA MET A 97 -22.73 3.72 10.84
C MET A 97 -23.77 4.65 10.25
N GLN A 98 -25.01 4.16 10.21
CA GLN A 98 -26.17 5.03 10.14
C GLN A 98 -26.15 5.88 11.42
N CYS A 99 -25.74 7.13 11.28
CA CYS A 99 -26.15 8.19 12.19
C CYS A 99 -27.47 8.76 11.68
#